data_AF-A0A7K8RBR5-F1
#
_entry.id   AF-A0A7K8RBR5-F1
#
_cell.length_a   1.000
_cell.length_b   1.000
_cell.length_c   1.000
_cell.angle_alpha   90.00
_cell.angle_beta   90.00
_cell.angle_gamma   90.00
#
_symmetry.space_group_name_H-M   'P 1'
#
loop_
_entity.id
_entity.type
_entity.pdbx_description
1 polymer ?
#
loop_
_entity_poly.entity_id
_entity_poly.type
_entity_poly.pdbx_seq_one_letter_code
_entity_poly.pdbx_strand_id
1 'polypeptide(L)'
;NPGKVPPHPGEPPTHSGTAAPLPADAAPQAGAVAPHPGVLFSCACRDVLGWGFAEGRLEIFYGAGEWLGLRLPHGAAPQVVTRLQAVTRGCEARELALPRGAGGRRGFRVDPSGVVTAVTRFSFAETAGLRPGT
;
A
#
# COMPACT_ATOMS: atom_id res chain seq x y z
N ASN A 1 -38.32 57.14 -60.84
CA ASN A 1 -38.95 58.19 -59.99
C ASN A 1 -39.97 57.50 -59.10
N PRO A 2 -40.03 57.67 -57.76
CA PRO A 2 -39.02 58.08 -56.76
C PRO A 2 -38.96 57.11 -55.55
N GLY A 3 -38.10 57.42 -54.57
CA GLY A 3 -38.22 56.89 -53.20
C GLY A 3 -36.90 56.97 -52.43
N LYS A 4 -36.30 58.16 -52.28
CA LYS A 4 -36.34 59.03 -51.08
C LYS A 4 -35.37 58.58 -49.95
N VAL A 5 -34.31 59.37 -49.78
CA VAL A 5 -33.26 59.46 -48.70
C VAL A 5 -33.84 60.17 -47.43
N PRO A 6 -33.14 60.50 -46.31
CA PRO A 6 -31.81 60.16 -45.67
C PRO A 6 -31.94 59.99 -44.11
N PRO A 7 -31.02 60.39 -43.19
CA PRO A 7 -29.54 60.31 -43.04
C PRO A 7 -29.10 59.59 -41.72
N HIS A 8 -27.79 59.37 -41.49
CA HIS A 8 -27.02 59.88 -40.32
C HIS A 8 -25.69 59.13 -40.05
N PRO A 9 -24.69 59.80 -39.46
CA PRO A 9 -23.25 59.56 -39.64
C PRO A 9 -22.57 58.96 -38.40
N GLY A 10 -21.33 58.47 -38.55
CA GLY A 10 -20.47 58.21 -37.38
C GLY A 10 -19.32 57.22 -37.64
N GLU A 11 -18.15 57.79 -37.94
CA GLU A 11 -16.76 57.39 -37.63
C GLU A 11 -16.40 55.95 -37.18
N PRO A 12 -15.27 55.37 -37.65
CA PRO A 12 -14.83 54.01 -37.29
C PRO A 12 -14.25 53.90 -35.87
N PRO A 13 -14.46 52.77 -35.16
CA PRO A 13 -13.97 52.59 -33.80
C PRO A 13 -12.46 52.35 -33.73
N THR A 14 -11.80 53.15 -32.89
CA THR A 14 -10.50 52.87 -32.28
C THR A 14 -10.60 51.63 -31.40
N HIS A 15 -9.89 50.55 -31.75
CA HIS A 15 -9.70 49.41 -30.85
C HIS A 15 -8.35 49.52 -30.14
N SER A 16 -8.39 50.12 -28.95
CA SER A 16 -7.38 49.94 -27.90
C SER A 16 -8.03 49.09 -26.81
N GLY A 17 -7.51 47.91 -26.52
CA GLY A 17 -8.16 46.97 -25.62
C GLY A 17 -7.36 45.70 -25.32
N THR A 18 -6.46 45.84 -24.35
CA THR A 18 -6.04 44.87 -23.32
C THR A 18 -5.81 43.39 -23.69
N ALA A 19 -4.59 42.93 -23.40
CA ALA A 19 -4.15 41.56 -23.54
C ALA A 19 -4.96 40.60 -22.65
N ALA A 20 -5.51 39.54 -23.26
CA ALA A 20 -6.10 38.42 -22.56
C ALA A 20 -5.00 37.50 -21.97
N PRO A 21 -5.21 36.89 -20.79
CA PRO A 21 -4.19 36.12 -20.09
C PRO A 21 -3.93 34.76 -20.75
N LEU A 22 -2.65 34.38 -20.77
CA LEU A 22 -2.15 33.08 -21.23
C LEU A 22 -2.75 31.93 -20.38
N PRO A 23 -3.16 30.81 -20.98
CA PRO A 23 -3.61 29.65 -20.22
C PRO A 23 -2.45 29.03 -19.45
N ALA A 24 -2.72 28.73 -18.19
CA ALA A 24 -1.82 28.16 -17.21
C ALA A 24 -1.10 26.90 -17.72
N ASP A 25 0.17 26.81 -17.35
CA ASP A 25 1.00 25.61 -17.43
C ASP A 25 0.26 24.45 -16.74
N ALA A 26 -0.41 23.63 -17.56
CA ALA A 26 -1.10 22.45 -17.11
C ALA A 26 -0.02 21.43 -16.74
N ALA A 27 0.29 21.36 -15.45
CA ALA A 27 1.06 20.28 -14.85
C ALA A 27 0.61 18.94 -15.46
N PRO A 28 1.54 18.03 -15.81
CA PRO A 28 1.17 16.76 -16.44
C PRO A 28 0.19 16.05 -15.52
N GLN A 29 -1.06 15.91 -15.98
CA GLN A 29 -1.99 15.01 -15.35
C GLN A 29 -1.32 13.65 -15.38
N ALA A 30 -0.96 13.15 -14.19
CA ALA A 30 -0.46 11.80 -14.02
C ALA A 30 -1.53 10.87 -14.60
N GLY A 31 -1.33 10.49 -15.86
CA GLY A 31 -2.19 9.53 -16.53
C GLY A 31 -2.19 8.30 -15.67
N ALA A 32 -3.33 7.99 -15.07
CA ALA A 32 -3.54 6.72 -14.42
C ALA A 32 -3.41 5.67 -15.52
N VAL A 33 -2.20 5.12 -15.66
CA VAL A 33 -1.97 3.90 -16.42
C VAL A 33 -2.81 2.85 -15.72
N ALA A 34 -3.93 2.48 -16.33
CA ALA A 34 -4.70 1.34 -15.88
C ALA A 34 -3.74 0.15 -15.85
N PRO A 35 -3.54 -0.52 -14.69
CA PRO A 35 -2.62 -1.62 -14.62
C PRO A 35 -3.09 -2.71 -15.59
N HIS A 36 -2.21 -3.13 -16.48
CA HIS A 36 -2.44 -4.32 -17.29
C HIS A 36 -2.69 -5.50 -16.33
N PRO A 37 -3.65 -6.41 -16.63
CA PRO A 37 -3.99 -7.54 -15.76
C PRO A 37 -2.86 -8.57 -15.79
N GLY A 38 -1.77 -8.27 -15.10
CA GLY A 38 -0.60 -9.10 -14.92
C GLY A 38 -0.51 -9.66 -13.51
N VAL A 39 0.24 -10.75 -13.36
CA VAL A 39 0.57 -11.29 -12.04
C VAL A 39 1.54 -10.35 -11.35
N LEU A 40 1.10 -9.73 -10.25
CA LEU A 40 1.94 -8.84 -9.44
C LEU A 40 2.85 -9.61 -8.47
N PHE A 41 2.43 -10.81 -8.07
CA PHE A 41 3.13 -11.63 -7.10
C PHE A 41 2.77 -13.11 -7.26
N SER A 42 3.77 -13.98 -7.17
CA SER A 42 3.60 -15.43 -7.11
C SER A 42 4.74 -16.04 -6.29
N CYS A 43 4.41 -16.93 -5.36
CA CYS A 43 5.35 -17.78 -4.63
C CYS A 43 4.75 -19.17 -4.43
N ALA A 44 5.57 -20.16 -4.07
CA ALA A 44 5.03 -21.47 -3.74
C ALA A 44 4.29 -21.40 -2.41
N CYS A 45 3.19 -22.15 -2.26
CA CYS A 45 2.39 -22.13 -1.03
C CYS A 45 3.18 -22.54 0.22
N ARG A 46 4.21 -23.36 0.04
CA ARG A 46 5.14 -23.79 1.11
C ARG A 46 6.06 -22.66 1.60
N ASP A 47 6.23 -21.61 0.80
CA ASP A 47 7.10 -20.48 1.13
C ASP A 47 6.33 -19.38 1.89
N VAL A 48 5.00 -19.50 2.01
CA VAL A 48 4.19 -18.57 2.82
C VAL A 48 4.36 -18.91 4.30
N LEU A 49 4.90 -17.96 5.06
CA LEU A 49 5.14 -18.07 6.49
C LEU A 49 3.90 -17.67 7.30
N GLY A 50 3.14 -16.69 6.82
CA GLY A 50 1.95 -16.20 7.48
C GLY A 50 1.36 -14.96 6.83
N TRP A 51 0.32 -14.42 7.43
CA TRP A 51 -0.37 -13.23 6.94
C TRP A 51 -0.88 -12.34 8.07
N GLY A 52 -0.93 -11.03 7.84
CA GLY A 52 -1.58 -10.06 8.74
C GLY A 52 -2.74 -9.38 8.00
N PHE A 53 -3.78 -8.99 8.73
CA PHE A 53 -4.81 -8.13 8.17
C PHE A 53 -5.21 -7.03 9.15
N ALA A 54 -4.96 -5.78 8.75
CA ALA A 54 -5.34 -4.60 9.52
C ALA A 54 -5.86 -3.51 8.57
N GLU A 55 -6.98 -2.87 8.95
CA GLU A 55 -7.49 -1.67 8.26
C GLU A 55 -7.65 -1.81 6.72
N GLY A 56 -8.05 -2.99 6.23
CA GLY A 56 -8.22 -3.22 4.78
C GLY A 56 -6.93 -3.55 4.02
N ARG A 57 -5.81 -3.69 4.72
CA ARG A 57 -4.52 -4.12 4.17
C ARG A 57 -4.25 -5.56 4.59
N LEU A 58 -3.97 -6.40 3.59
CA LEU A 58 -3.42 -7.74 3.77
C LEU A 58 -1.91 -7.67 3.63
N GLU A 59 -1.21 -8.29 4.57
CA GLU A 59 0.24 -8.49 4.51
C GLU A 59 0.50 -9.98 4.40
N ILE A 60 1.37 -10.38 3.48
CA ILE A 60 1.80 -11.78 3.31
C ILE A 60 3.30 -11.83 3.59
N PHE A 61 3.70 -12.66 4.54
CA PHE A 61 5.10 -12.93 4.90
C PHE A 61 5.55 -14.21 4.23
N TYR A 62 6.70 -14.19 3.54
CA TYR A 62 7.16 -15.32 2.73
C TYR A 62 8.69 -15.42 2.65
N GLY A 63 9.16 -16.58 2.19
CA GLY A 63 10.58 -16.82 1.95
C GLY A 63 11.42 -16.77 3.23
N ALA A 64 12.43 -15.91 3.25
CA ALA A 64 13.40 -15.76 4.35
C ALA A 64 13.17 -14.50 5.21
N GLY A 65 11.95 -13.96 5.22
CA GLY A 65 11.59 -12.74 5.95
C GLY A 65 11.09 -11.59 5.07
N GLU A 66 10.82 -11.87 3.79
CA GLU A 66 10.21 -10.90 2.88
C GLU A 66 8.72 -10.74 3.17
N TRP A 67 8.15 -9.59 2.78
CA TRP A 67 6.71 -9.38 2.90
C TRP A 67 6.14 -8.54 1.75
N LEU A 68 4.85 -8.70 1.50
CA LEU A 68 4.10 -7.92 0.52
C LEU A 68 2.80 -7.41 1.14
N GLY A 69 2.54 -6.11 0.99
CA GLY A 69 1.29 -5.47 1.42
C GLY A 69 0.35 -5.18 0.25
N LEU A 70 -0.92 -5.55 0.39
CA LEU A 70 -1.96 -5.38 -0.62
C LEU A 70 -3.20 -4.74 0.02
N ARG A 71 -3.84 -3.79 -0.67
CA ARG A 71 -5.17 -3.30 -0.27
C ARG A 71 -6.23 -4.25 -0.83
N LEU A 72 -7.10 -4.73 0.04
CA LEU A 72 -8.21 -5.58 -0.35
C LEU A 72 -9.49 -4.75 -0.56
N PRO A 73 -10.35 -5.15 -1.51
CA PRO A 73 -11.73 -4.66 -1.56
C PRO A 73 -12.45 -4.95 -0.24
N HIS A 74 -13.42 -4.10 0.10
CA HIS A 74 -14.20 -4.27 1.32
C HIS A 74 -14.88 -5.65 1.36
N GLY A 75 -14.79 -6.35 2.49
CA GLY A 75 -15.37 -7.68 2.68
C GLY A 75 -14.62 -8.85 2.03
N ALA A 76 -13.54 -8.61 1.28
CA ALA A 76 -12.79 -9.71 0.63
C ALA A 76 -11.89 -10.49 1.60
N ALA A 77 -11.46 -9.87 2.71
CA ALA A 77 -10.46 -10.43 3.62
C ALA A 77 -10.78 -11.84 4.14
N PRO A 78 -12.01 -12.16 4.62
CA PRO A 78 -12.32 -13.50 5.11
C PRO A 78 -12.12 -14.58 4.05
N GLN A 79 -12.50 -14.31 2.80
CA GLN A 79 -12.35 -15.28 1.71
C GLN A 79 -10.88 -15.50 1.36
N VAL A 80 -10.06 -14.46 1.37
CA VAL A 80 -8.62 -14.58 1.11
C VAL A 80 -7.94 -15.37 2.25
N VAL A 81 -8.25 -15.06 3.51
CA VAL A 81 -7.71 -15.77 4.68
C VAL A 81 -8.09 -17.25 4.65
N THR A 82 -9.36 -17.59 4.37
CA THR A 82 -9.79 -18.99 4.24
C THR A 82 -9.01 -19.74 3.16
N ARG A 83 -8.70 -19.09 2.03
CA ARG A 83 -7.91 -19.72 0.96
C ARG A 83 -6.45 -19.90 1.36
N LEU A 84 -5.84 -18.92 2.02
CA LEU A 84 -4.48 -19.03 2.54
C LEU A 84 -4.35 -20.19 3.53
N GLN A 85 -5.32 -20.33 4.45
CA GLN A 85 -5.38 -21.44 5.41
C GLN A 85 -5.52 -22.81 4.72
N ALA A 86 -6.24 -22.86 3.59
CA ALA A 86 -6.47 -24.13 2.89
C ALA A 86 -5.26 -24.62 2.09
N VAL A 87 -4.38 -23.72 1.63
CA VAL A 87 -3.28 -24.07 0.70
C VAL A 87 -1.89 -23.92 1.30
N THR A 88 -1.74 -23.22 2.43
CA THR A 88 -0.45 -22.96 3.07
C THR A 88 -0.40 -23.57 4.48
N ARG A 89 0.79 -23.61 5.07
CA ARG A 89 0.98 -23.93 6.50
C ARG A 89 1.17 -22.68 7.36
N GLY A 90 1.05 -21.49 6.76
CA GLY A 90 1.20 -20.23 7.47
C GLY A 90 0.07 -19.99 8.46
N CYS A 91 0.24 -18.97 9.29
CA CYS A 91 -0.76 -18.56 10.27
C CYS A 91 -0.89 -17.03 10.29
N GLU A 92 -1.83 -16.54 11.11
CA GLU A 92 -1.94 -15.12 11.36
C GLU A 92 -0.68 -14.61 12.07
N ALA A 93 0.00 -13.65 11.44
CA ALA A 93 1.21 -13.04 11.94
C ALA A 93 0.86 -12.09 13.10
N ARG A 94 1.69 -12.13 14.15
CA ARG A 94 1.56 -11.26 15.31
C ARG A 94 2.80 -10.40 15.46
N GLU A 95 2.60 -9.09 15.49
CA GLU A 95 3.67 -8.16 15.85
C GLU A 95 3.94 -8.22 17.36
N LEU A 96 5.22 -8.30 17.73
CA LEU A 96 5.66 -8.34 19.12
C LEU A 96 6.73 -7.26 19.35
N ALA A 97 6.40 -6.27 20.15
CA ALA A 97 7.35 -5.28 20.66
C ALA A 97 7.93 -5.78 22.00
N LEU A 98 9.18 -6.23 21.98
CA LEU A 98 9.84 -6.82 23.16
C LEU A 98 10.86 -5.84 23.77
N PRO A 99 10.67 -5.41 25.03
CA PRO A 99 11.69 -4.70 25.77
C PRO A 99 12.96 -5.54 25.91
N ARG A 100 14.12 -4.88 25.95
CA ARG A 100 15.40 -5.55 26.23
C ARG A 100 15.56 -5.78 27.73
N GLY A 101 16.05 -6.97 28.09
CA GLY A 101 16.42 -7.30 29.46
C GLY A 101 17.72 -6.63 29.89
N ALA A 102 18.17 -6.95 31.11
CA ALA A 102 19.42 -6.45 31.69
C ALA A 102 20.61 -6.65 30.72
N GLY A 103 21.43 -5.61 30.56
CA GLY A 103 22.56 -5.61 29.63
C GLY A 103 22.17 -5.64 28.15
N GLY A 104 20.94 -5.27 27.78
CA GLY A 104 20.51 -5.15 26.39
C GLY A 104 20.18 -6.48 25.69
N ARG A 105 20.07 -7.58 26.45
CA ARG A 105 19.77 -8.91 25.91
C ARG A 105 18.32 -8.98 25.42
N ARG A 106 18.10 -9.64 24.28
CA ARG A 106 16.75 -9.86 23.71
C ARG A 106 15.92 -10.90 24.48
N GLY A 107 16.59 -11.81 25.19
CA GLY A 107 15.92 -12.91 25.90
C GLY A 107 15.60 -14.13 25.02
N PHE A 108 16.01 -14.14 23.75
CA PHE A 108 15.85 -15.29 22.85
C PHE A 108 16.98 -15.35 21.81
N ARG A 109 17.15 -16.51 21.17
CA ARG A 109 18.08 -16.75 20.06
C ARG A 109 17.31 -17.22 18.83
N VAL A 110 17.75 -16.79 17.66
CA VAL A 110 17.21 -17.16 16.36
C VAL A 110 18.32 -17.79 15.52
N ASP A 111 18.01 -18.80 14.74
CA ASP A 111 18.94 -19.35 13.75
C ASP A 111 18.93 -18.55 12.43
N PRO A 112 19.81 -18.85 11.45
CA PRO A 112 19.81 -18.15 10.17
C PRO A 112 18.53 -18.33 9.34
N SER A 113 17.69 -19.33 9.63
CA SER A 113 16.40 -19.53 8.96
C SER A 113 15.28 -18.67 9.55
N GLY A 114 15.55 -17.96 10.65
CA GLY A 114 14.56 -17.09 11.30
C GLY A 114 13.77 -17.79 12.43
N VAL A 115 14.08 -19.06 12.74
CA VAL A 115 13.37 -19.83 13.78
C VAL A 115 13.97 -19.56 15.15
N VAL A 116 13.11 -19.39 16.16
CA VAL A 116 13.55 -19.23 17.55
C VAL A 116 14.12 -20.56 18.05
N THR A 117 15.40 -20.58 18.43
CA THR A 117 16.08 -21.81 18.91
C THR A 117 16.14 -21.91 20.42
N ALA A 118 16.04 -20.78 21.13
CA ALA A 118 16.06 -20.76 22.58
C ALA A 118 15.36 -19.50 23.12
N VAL A 119 14.67 -19.63 24.24
CA VAL A 119 14.06 -18.52 24.98
C VAL A 119 14.54 -18.57 26.42
N THR A 120 14.96 -17.43 26.95
CA THR A 120 15.45 -17.28 28.32
C THR A 120 14.27 -17.25 29.27
N ARG A 121 14.32 -18.07 30.33
CA ARG A 121 13.27 -18.06 31.37
C ARG A 121 13.15 -16.70 32.03
N PHE A 122 11.92 -16.33 32.37
CA PHE A 122 11.54 -15.08 33.03
C PHE A 122 11.92 -13.82 32.23
N SER A 123 12.13 -13.96 30.92
CA SER A 123 12.38 -12.82 30.03
C SER A 123 11.08 -12.28 29.46
N PHE A 124 11.11 -11.02 29.00
CA PHE A 124 9.99 -10.42 28.26
C PHE A 124 9.59 -11.24 27.03
N ALA A 125 10.55 -11.89 26.36
CA ALA A 125 10.31 -12.77 25.24
C ALA A 125 9.45 -14.00 25.62
N GLU A 126 9.74 -14.63 26.76
CA GLU A 126 8.94 -15.76 27.26
C GLU A 126 7.52 -15.32 27.66
N THR A 127 7.42 -14.18 28.36
CA THR A 127 6.13 -13.60 28.78
C THR A 127 5.26 -13.19 27.59
N ALA A 128 5.88 -12.69 26.51
CA ALA A 128 5.18 -12.37 25.27
C ALA A 128 4.76 -13.59 24.45
N GLY A 129 5.17 -14.80 24.87
CA GLY A 129 4.73 -16.06 24.28
C GLY A 129 5.71 -16.72 23.32
N LEU A 130 6.93 -16.18 23.12
CA LEU A 130 7.92 -16.84 22.28
C LEU A 130 8.34 -18.19 22.87
N ARG A 131 8.50 -19.19 22.01
CA ARG A 131 8.95 -20.54 22.39
C ARG A 131 9.97 -21.05 21.36
N PRO A 132 10.87 -21.98 21.73
CA PRO A 132 11.69 -22.65 20.72
C PRO A 132 10.82 -23.33 19.66
N GLY A 133 11.18 -23.18 18.39
CA GLY A 133 10.43 -23.71 17.24
C GLY A 133 9.31 -22.81 16.70
N THR A 134 9.11 -21.63 17.30
CA THR A 134 8.23 -20.58 16.73
C THR A 134 8.98 -19.69 15.77
#